data_AF-A0A7S4M4C1-F1
#
_entry.id   AF-A0A7S4M4C1-F1
#
_cell.length_a   1.000
_cell.length_b   1.000
_cell.length_c   1.000
_cell.angle_alpha   90.00
_cell.angle_beta   90.00
_cell.angle_gamma   90.00
#
_symmetry.space_group_name_H-M   'P 1'
#
loop_
_entity.id
_entity.type
_entity.pdbx_description
1 polymer ?
#
loop_
_entity_poly.entity_id
_entity_poly.type
_entity_poly.pdbx_seq_one_letter_code
_entity_poly.pdbx_strand_id
1 'polypeptide(L)'
;KIAQECDKLNNFNAVMEISAGLQLSPIYRLKQTWQEVPKQYVDILDGLKQLMSTQENWKQYRAVLKLRDPPCLPYLGMYLTDLTFIEDGNKDFLEPDIINFIKCQQLSIVIQDIQQY
;
A
#
# COMPACT_ATOMS: atom_id res chain seq x y z
N LYS A 1 -4.46 17.91 -4.02
CA LYS A 1 -3.57 18.42 -5.10
C LYS A 1 -2.26 17.65 -5.13
N ILE A 2 -1.34 17.78 -4.16
CA ILE A 2 -0.06 17.05 -4.18
C ILE A 2 -0.26 15.53 -4.26
N ALA A 3 -1.11 14.95 -3.41
CA ALA A 3 -1.39 13.51 -3.47
C ALA A 3 -1.94 13.04 -4.83
N GLN A 4 -2.68 13.89 -5.55
CA GLN A 4 -3.18 13.58 -6.88
C GLN A 4 -2.07 13.61 -7.93
N GLU A 5 -1.10 14.52 -7.81
CA GLU A 5 0.09 14.51 -8.67
C GLU A 5 0.98 13.31 -8.36
N CYS A 6 1.11 12.90 -7.09
CA CYS A 6 1.81 11.67 -6.72
C CYS A 6 1.16 10.43 -7.36
N ASP A 7 -0.17 10.35 -7.36
CA ASP A 7 -0.91 9.27 -8.03
C ASP A 7 -0.63 9.23 -9.55
N LYS A 8 -0.63 10.39 -10.23
CA LYS A 8 -0.27 10.48 -11.65
C LYS A 8 1.18 10.05 -11.95
N LEU A 9 2.08 10.23 -10.98
CA LEU A 9 3.48 9.82 -11.07
C LEU A 9 3.71 8.37 -10.61
N ASN A 10 2.65 7.60 -10.34
CA ASN A 10 2.71 6.26 -9.76
C ASN A 10 3.48 6.20 -8.43
N ASN A 11 3.56 7.31 -7.69
CA ASN A 11 4.17 7.36 -6.37
C ASN A 11 3.12 7.08 -5.29
N PHE A 12 2.77 5.81 -5.14
CA PHE A 12 1.75 5.35 -4.22
C PHE A 12 2.19 5.44 -2.75
N ASN A 13 3.49 5.41 -2.48
CA ASN A 13 3.99 5.67 -1.12
C ASN A 13 3.58 7.08 -0.64
N ALA A 14 3.81 8.11 -1.46
CA ALA A 14 3.41 9.48 -1.12
C ALA A 14 1.89 9.67 -1.10
N VAL A 15 1.14 8.98 -1.97
CA VAL A 15 -0.33 8.97 -1.92
C VAL A 15 -0.79 8.47 -0.54
N MET A 16 -0.23 7.36 -0.06
CA MET A 16 -0.55 6.80 1.24
C MET A 16 -0.20 7.77 2.38
N GLU A 17 1.02 8.32 2.38
CA GLU A 17 1.49 9.25 3.41
C GLU A 17 0.58 10.48 3.55
N ILE A 18 0.24 11.12 2.43
CA ILE A 18 -0.59 12.34 2.45
C ILE A 18 -2.03 12.00 2.83
N SER A 19 -2.61 10.95 2.22
CA SER A 19 -4.01 10.58 2.48
C SER A 19 -4.23 10.10 3.91
N ALA A 20 -3.30 9.33 4.48
CA ALA A 20 -3.32 8.89 5.87
C ALA A 20 -3.09 10.06 6.83
N GLY A 21 -2.15 10.96 6.52
CA GLY A 21 -1.90 12.17 7.30
C GLY A 21 -3.16 13.02 7.47
N LEU A 22 -3.91 13.24 6.39
CA LEU A 22 -5.18 13.99 6.43
C LEU A 22 -6.30 13.27 7.22
N GLN A 23 -6.17 11.96 7.42
CA GLN A 23 -7.11 11.16 8.23
C GLN A 23 -6.73 11.07 9.70
N LEU A 24 -5.57 11.59 10.11
CA LEU A 24 -5.19 11.59 11.52
C LEU A 24 -6.21 12.39 12.35
N SER A 25 -6.50 11.89 13.55
CA SER A 25 -7.48 12.48 14.47
C SER A 25 -7.33 14.01 14.67
N PRO A 26 -6.12 14.59 14.77
CA PRO A 26 -5.90 16.04 14.80
C PRO A 26 -6.50 16.84 13.64
N ILE A 27 -6.51 16.25 12.45
CA ILE A 27 -6.98 16.91 11.23
C ILE A 27 -8.43 16.52 10.94
N TYR A 28 -8.77 15.24 11.05
CA TYR A 28 -10.10 14.72 10.72
C TYR A 28 -11.24 15.33 11.56
N ARG A 29 -10.96 15.73 12.80
CA ARG A 29 -11.95 16.32 13.71
C ARG A 29 -12.27 17.79 13.42
N LEU A 30 -11.51 18.47 12.57
CA LEU A 30 -11.67 19.90 12.25
C LEU A 30 -12.88 20.16 11.35
N LYS A 31 -14.10 19.88 11.83
CA LYS A 31 -15.32 19.88 11.01
C LYS A 31 -15.58 21.21 10.30
N GLN A 32 -15.31 22.34 10.96
CA GLN A 32 -15.44 23.67 10.36
C GLN A 32 -14.47 23.86 9.19
N THR A 33 -13.20 23.48 9.35
CA THR A 33 -12.21 23.55 8.26
C THR A 33 -12.60 22.67 7.08
N TRP A 34 -13.09 21.46 7.33
CA TRP A 34 -13.54 20.55 6.27
C TRP A 34 -14.78 21.04 5.52
N GLN A 35 -15.66 21.83 6.16
CA GLN A 35 -16.81 22.46 5.49
C GLN A 35 -16.38 23.54 4.48
N GLU A 36 -15.26 24.22 4.73
CA GLU A 36 -14.70 25.23 3.84
C GLU A 36 -13.92 24.62 2.66
N VAL A 37 -13.63 23.32 2.68
CA VAL A 37 -12.94 22.65 1.58
C VAL A 37 -13.91 22.45 0.40
N PRO A 38 -13.57 22.92 -0.81
CA PRO A 38 -14.42 22.69 -1.98
C PRO A 38 -14.65 21.19 -2.23
N LYS A 39 -15.92 20.82 -2.48
CA LYS A 39 -16.36 19.42 -2.64
C LYS A 39 -15.48 18.60 -3.59
N GLN A 40 -15.06 19.19 -4.72
CA GLN A 40 -14.16 18.55 -5.69
C GLN A 40 -12.90 17.94 -5.05
N TYR A 41 -12.32 18.59 -4.02
CA TYR A 41 -11.11 18.09 -3.37
C TYR A 41 -11.41 17.03 -2.32
N VAL A 42 -12.60 17.07 -1.71
CA VAL A 42 -13.09 16.00 -0.84
C VAL A 42 -13.29 14.74 -1.65
N ASP A 43 -13.95 14.84 -2.80
CA ASP A 43 -14.18 13.71 -3.72
C ASP A 43 -12.85 13.11 -4.22
N ILE A 44 -11.87 13.94 -4.58
CA ILE A 44 -10.50 13.49 -4.94
C ILE A 44 -9.85 12.75 -3.77
N LEU A 45 -9.91 13.32 -2.56
CA LEU A 45 -9.33 12.68 -1.38
C LEU A 45 -9.98 11.31 -1.12
N ASP A 46 -11.30 11.22 -1.20
CA ASP A 46 -12.02 9.96 -0.97
C ASP A 46 -11.70 8.90 -2.04
N GLY A 47 -11.51 9.31 -3.30
CA GLY A 47 -10.99 8.42 -4.35
C GLY A 47 -9.59 7.87 -4.03
N LEU A 48 -8.68 8.71 -3.52
CA LEU A 48 -7.35 8.28 -3.11
C LEU A 48 -7.39 7.35 -1.88
N LYS A 49 -8.30 7.59 -0.93
CA LYS A 49 -8.51 6.68 0.21
C LYS A 49 -9.01 5.31 -0.25
N GLN A 50 -9.93 5.30 -1.21
CA GLN A 50 -10.46 4.07 -1.76
C GLN A 50 -9.37 3.28 -2.51
N LEU A 51 -8.55 3.97 -3.31
CA LEU A 51 -7.39 3.38 -3.97
C LEU A 51 -6.45 2.71 -2.96
N MET A 52 -6.12 3.39 -1.86
CA MET A 52 -5.21 2.90 -0.81
C MET A 52 -5.93 2.11 0.31
N SER A 53 -7.13 1.59 0.04
CA SER A 53 -7.90 0.82 1.02
C SER A 53 -7.19 -0.49 1.38
N THR A 54 -7.11 -0.80 2.67
CA THR A 54 -6.54 -2.05 3.18
C THR A 54 -7.51 -3.24 3.10
N GLN A 55 -8.76 -3.01 2.67
CA GLN A 55 -9.79 -4.04 2.57
C GLN A 55 -9.36 -5.19 1.64
N GLU A 56 -9.74 -6.42 2.02
CA GLU A 56 -9.42 -7.65 1.27
C GLU A 56 -7.93 -7.77 0.92
N ASN A 57 -7.03 -7.45 1.87
CA ASN A 57 -5.58 -7.43 1.66
C ASN A 57 -5.18 -6.54 0.47
N TRP A 58 -5.56 -5.26 0.53
CA TRP A 58 -5.17 -4.25 -0.47
C TRP A 58 -5.64 -4.59 -1.89
N LYS A 59 -6.77 -5.29 -2.05
CA LYS A 59 -7.23 -5.82 -3.35
C LYS A 59 -7.24 -4.79 -4.47
N GLN A 60 -7.83 -3.62 -4.21
CA GLN A 60 -7.91 -2.54 -5.21
C GLN A 60 -6.53 -1.98 -5.54
N TYR A 61 -5.73 -1.73 -4.51
CA TYR A 61 -4.37 -1.22 -4.68
C TYR A 61 -3.49 -2.20 -5.49
N ARG A 62 -3.52 -3.50 -5.16
CA ARG A 62 -2.81 -4.56 -5.90
C ARG A 62 -3.24 -4.62 -7.36
N ALA A 63 -4.53 -4.47 -7.64
CA ALA A 63 -5.03 -4.49 -9.02
C ALA A 63 -4.49 -3.30 -9.82
N VAL A 64 -4.42 -2.11 -9.21
CA VAL A 64 -3.84 -0.92 -9.86
C VAL A 64 -2.35 -1.08 -10.05
N LEU A 65 -1.62 -1.55 -9.03
CA LEU A 65 -0.17 -1.70 -9.08
C LEU A 65 0.29 -2.65 -10.20
N LYS A 66 -0.42 -3.77 -10.39
CA LYS A 66 -0.17 -4.72 -11.49
C LYS A 66 -0.32 -4.15 -12.89
N LEU A 67 -1.01 -3.02 -13.04
CA LEU A 67 -1.24 -2.35 -14.33
C LEU A 67 -0.26 -1.19 -14.56
N ARG A 68 0.65 -0.90 -13.62
CA ARG A 68 1.61 0.20 -13.73
C ARG A 68 2.97 -0.31 -14.15
N ASP A 69 3.45 0.21 -15.28
CA ASP A 69 4.84 0.05 -15.69
C ASP A 69 5.74 1.05 -14.93
N PRO A 70 7.01 0.70 -14.69
CA PRO A 70 8.00 1.65 -14.15
C PRO A 70 8.15 2.90 -15.04
N PRO A 71 8.43 4.09 -14.46
CA PRO A 71 8.70 4.32 -13.05
C PRO A 71 7.44 4.29 -12.17
N CYS A 72 7.53 3.58 -11.06
CA CYS A 72 6.46 3.44 -10.08
C CYS A 72 7.09 3.26 -8.69
N LEU A 73 6.55 3.93 -7.67
CA LEU A 73 6.99 3.75 -6.28
C LEU A 73 5.85 3.16 -5.46
N PRO A 74 5.83 1.83 -5.23
CA PRO A 74 4.79 1.20 -4.45
C PRO A 74 4.83 1.60 -2.96
N TYR A 75 3.68 1.46 -2.28
CA TYR A 75 3.63 1.54 -0.82
C TYR A 75 4.15 0.25 -0.21
N LEU A 76 5.34 0.34 0.39
CA LEU A 76 6.07 -0.83 0.91
C LEU A 76 5.33 -1.56 2.04
N GLY A 77 4.46 -0.89 2.80
CA GLY A 77 3.73 -1.49 3.92
C GLY A 77 2.83 -2.67 3.52
N MET A 78 2.30 -2.67 2.28
CA MET A 78 1.57 -3.83 1.74
C MET A 78 2.49 -5.05 1.64
N TYR A 79 3.66 -4.88 1.03
CA TYR A 79 4.64 -5.95 0.85
C TYR A 79 5.22 -6.45 2.18
N LEU A 80 5.48 -5.54 3.12
CA LEU A 80 5.93 -5.93 4.47
C LEU A 80 4.89 -6.79 5.17
N THR A 81 3.60 -6.51 4.98
CA THR A 81 2.52 -7.35 5.53
C THR A 81 2.55 -8.76 4.92
N ASP A 82 2.78 -8.88 3.61
CA ASP A 82 2.91 -10.18 2.94
C ASP A 82 4.14 -10.96 3.44
N LEU A 83 5.28 -10.29 3.57
CA LEU A 83 6.51 -10.89 4.07
C LEU A 83 6.33 -11.38 5.52
N THR A 84 5.77 -10.55 6.40
CA THR A 84 5.47 -10.95 7.78
C THR A 84 4.49 -12.12 7.83
N PHE A 85 3.46 -12.14 6.99
CA PHE A 85 2.50 -13.25 6.95
C PHE A 85 3.16 -14.57 6.52
N ILE A 86 4.06 -14.54 5.53
CA ILE A 86 4.83 -15.71 5.11
C ILE A 86 5.77 -16.16 6.22
N GLU A 87 6.45 -15.21 6.87
CA GLU A 87 7.45 -15.44 7.90
C GLU A 87 6.86 -16.11 9.13
N ASP A 88 5.77 -15.54 9.67
CA ASP A 88 5.09 -16.03 10.86
C ASP A 88 4.23 -17.28 10.57
N GLY A 89 3.73 -17.41 9.34
CA GLY A 89 2.85 -18.51 8.92
C GLY A 89 3.59 -19.80 8.58
N ASN A 90 4.90 -19.75 8.30
CA ASN A 90 5.68 -20.90 7.85
C ASN A 90 6.97 -21.06 8.67
N LYS A 91 7.26 -22.29 9.11
CA LYS A 91 8.53 -22.61 9.76
C LYS A 91 9.68 -22.55 8.75
N ASP A 92 10.86 -22.12 9.21
CA ASP A 92 12.10 -22.15 8.43
C ASP A 92 12.55 -23.56 8.07
N PHE A 93 12.24 -24.51 8.95
CA PHE A 93 12.64 -25.90 8.86
C PHE A 93 11.42 -26.80 9.01
N LEU A 94 11.29 -27.79 8.12
CA LEU A 94 10.26 -28.85 8.24
C LEU A 94 10.66 -29.87 9.31
N GLU A 95 11.96 -30.16 9.36
CA GLU A 95 12.66 -30.98 10.35
C GLU A 95 14.00 -30.28 10.65
N PRO A 96 14.70 -30.55 11.78
CA PRO A 96 15.87 -29.80 12.20
C PRO A 96 16.94 -29.53 11.11
N ASP A 97 17.12 -30.45 10.17
CA ASP A 97 18.11 -30.35 9.09
C ASP A 97 17.48 -30.22 7.68
N ILE A 98 16.16 -30.00 7.59
CA ILE A 98 15.44 -29.87 6.32
C ILE A 98 14.85 -28.45 6.20
N ILE A 99 15.51 -27.61 5.40
CA ILE A 99 15.07 -26.25 5.09
C ILE A 99 13.73 -26.30 4.34
N ASN A 100 12.80 -25.44 4.75
CA ASN A 100 11.53 -25.24 4.06
C ASN A 100 11.72 -24.34 2.82
N PHE A 101 12.12 -24.94 1.71
CA PHE A 101 12.29 -24.20 0.44
C PHE A 101 10.99 -23.59 -0.10
N ILE A 102 9.81 -24.09 0.30
CA ILE A 102 8.52 -23.49 -0.07
C ILE A 102 8.41 -22.08 0.55
N LYS A 103 8.79 -21.91 1.82
CA LYS A 103 8.86 -20.60 2.47
C LYS A 103 9.83 -19.68 1.71
N CYS A 104 11.03 -20.16 1.41
CA CYS A 104 12.02 -19.38 0.65
C CYS A 104 11.50 -18.96 -0.72
N GLN A 105 10.80 -19.84 -1.42
CA GLN A 105 10.20 -19.53 -2.73
C GLN A 105 9.11 -18.46 -2.61
N GLN A 106 8.23 -18.55 -1.61
CA GLN A 106 7.19 -17.56 -1.37
C GLN A 106 7.79 -16.17 -1.08
N LEU A 107 8.79 -16.09 -0.21
CA LEU A 107 9.52 -14.85 0.08
C LEU A 107 10.18 -14.29 -1.20
N SER A 108 10.83 -15.16 -1.98
CA SER A 108 11.49 -14.77 -3.23
C SER A 108 10.52 -14.16 -4.23
N ILE A 109 9.33 -14.73 -4.40
CA ILE A 109 8.29 -14.18 -5.31
C ILE A 109 7.91 -12.75 -4.91
N VAL A 110 7.73 -12.50 -3.61
CA VAL A 110 7.39 -11.16 -3.12
C VAL A 110 8.54 -10.18 -3.36
N ILE A 111 9.78 -10.57 -3.06
CA ILE A 111 10.96 -9.73 -3.28
C ILE A 111 11.15 -9.43 -4.77
N GLN A 112 10.97 -10.42 -5.63
CA GLN A 112 11.07 -10.25 -7.08
C GLN A 112 10.01 -9.28 -7.62
N ASP A 113 8.78 -9.32 -7.10
CA ASP A 113 7.75 -8.34 -7.45
C ASP A 113 8.15 -6.92 -7.05
N ILE A 114 8.71 -6.72 -5.86
CA ILE A 114 9.23 -5.41 -5.42
C ILE A 114 10.33 -4.91 -6.35
N GLN A 115 11.24 -5.78 -6.79
CA GLN A 115 12.37 -5.45 -7.65
C GLN A 115 11.97 -5.04 -9.08
N GLN A 116 10.71 -5.23 -9.49
CA GLN A 116 10.23 -4.81 -10.81
C GLN A 116 10.02 -3.29 -10.92
N TYR A 117 9.92 -2.60 -9.79
CA TYR A 117 9.64 -1.16 -9.71
C TYR A 117 10.90 -0.35 -9.41
#